data_AF-A0A7K6ZXR5-F1
#
_entry.id   AF-A0A7K6ZXR5-F1
#
_cell.length_a   1.000
_cell.length_b   1.000
_cell.length_c   1.000
_cell.angle_alpha   90.00
_cell.angle_beta   90.00
_cell.angle_gamma   90.00
#
_symmetry.space_group_name_H-M   'P 1'
#
loop_
_entity.id
_entity.type
_entity.pdbx_description
1 polymer ?
#
loop_
_entity_poly.entity_id
_entity_poly.type
_entity_poly.pdbx_seq_one_letter_code
_entity_poly.pdbx_strand_id
1 'polypeptide(L)'
;AAAMINRYVSLGNRLTTPALNAIGATYVCLLNATELNAIDIDSLKTAALDPSACSQPTKDILYNKAKRAFSDQHNSRAYYLLIKPYLGGAPGIDLKALGKDRVNMDIETFLKLRKDSLLDLTPTEVKDLLGVNLGQLKTVQNESLVREWIHSQKQSDLDKLNIGLSGGTPEGYINFVTPKFQTPSSAPLGAVAMVFHLLPALLLSFLMMFIFS
;
A
#
# COMPACT_ATOMS: atom_id res chain seq x y z
N ALA A 1 -29.00 13.62 2.60
CA ALA A 1 -28.84 12.63 1.52
C ALA A 1 -28.82 11.19 2.05
N ALA A 2 -27.84 10.78 2.86
CA ALA A 2 -27.71 9.39 3.33
C ALA A 2 -28.98 8.80 3.97
N ALA A 3 -29.61 9.50 4.93
CA ALA A 3 -30.86 9.04 5.56
C ALA A 3 -32.03 8.87 4.56
N MET A 4 -32.08 9.69 3.51
CA MET A 4 -33.12 9.59 2.47
C MET A 4 -32.86 8.39 1.56
N ILE A 5 -31.60 8.12 1.21
CA ILE A 5 -31.21 6.94 0.43
C ILE A 5 -31.49 5.67 1.25
N ASN A 6 -31.14 5.67 2.53
CA ASN A 6 -31.45 4.57 3.44
C ASN A 6 -32.96 4.27 3.47
N ARG A 7 -33.79 5.30 3.66
CA ARG A 7 -35.25 5.16 3.64
C ARG A 7 -35.76 4.64 2.30
N TYR A 8 -35.22 5.14 1.19
CA TYR A 8 -35.59 4.69 -0.15
C TYR A 8 -35.31 3.19 -0.34
N VAL A 9 -34.11 2.73 0.04
CA VAL A 9 -33.72 1.32 -0.01
C VAL A 9 -34.51 0.46 0.98
N SER A 10 -34.76 0.95 2.20
CA SER A 10 -35.51 0.19 3.23
C SER A 10 -36.96 -0.06 2.84
N LEU A 11 -37.51 0.75 1.93
CA LEU A 11 -38.83 0.55 1.32
C LEU A 11 -38.81 -0.47 0.15
N GLY A 12 -37.67 -1.14 -0.09
CA GLY A 12 -37.51 -2.16 -1.13
C GLY A 12 -37.12 -1.61 -2.51
N ASN A 13 -36.86 -0.30 -2.63
CA ASN A 13 -36.46 0.28 -3.91
C ASN A 13 -34.99 -0.02 -4.22
N ARG A 14 -34.69 -0.22 -5.51
CA ARG A 14 -33.32 -0.45 -6.01
C ARG A 14 -32.68 0.87 -6.42
N LEU A 15 -31.36 0.98 -6.26
CA LEU A 15 -30.62 2.12 -6.79
C LEU A 15 -30.35 1.87 -8.29
N THR A 16 -31.18 2.47 -9.14
CA THR A 16 -31.12 2.40 -10.60
C THR A 16 -30.17 3.44 -11.19
N THR A 17 -29.87 3.40 -12.49
CA THR A 17 -28.99 4.39 -13.16
C THR A 17 -29.39 5.85 -12.88
N PRO A 18 -30.66 6.26 -13.00
CA PRO A 18 -31.04 7.63 -12.65
C PRO A 18 -30.76 7.98 -11.19
N ALA A 19 -31.02 7.04 -10.27
CA ALA A 19 -30.74 7.25 -8.85
C ALA A 19 -29.24 7.38 -8.59
N LEU A 20 -28.41 6.49 -9.16
CA LEU A 20 -26.96 6.52 -9.05
C LEU A 20 -26.37 7.81 -9.62
N ASN A 21 -26.83 8.25 -10.79
CA ASN A 21 -26.37 9.49 -11.42
C ASN A 21 -26.81 10.73 -10.62
N ALA A 22 -28.01 10.70 -10.01
CA ALA A 22 -28.51 11.79 -9.19
C ALA A 22 -27.75 11.95 -7.87
N ILE A 23 -27.35 10.84 -7.23
CA ILE A 23 -26.56 10.89 -5.98
C ILE A 23 -25.06 11.05 -6.27
N GLY A 24 -24.58 10.58 -7.42
CA GLY A 24 -23.18 10.66 -7.82
C GLY A 24 -22.21 9.90 -6.90
N ALA A 25 -20.92 9.96 -7.24
CA ALA A 25 -19.87 9.24 -6.52
C ALA A 25 -19.78 9.61 -5.03
N THR A 26 -19.93 10.90 -4.71
CA THR A 26 -19.81 11.40 -3.34
C THR A 26 -20.78 10.70 -2.38
N TYR A 27 -22.06 10.58 -2.76
CA TYR A 27 -23.04 9.93 -1.90
C TYR A 27 -23.00 8.40 -2.02
N VAL A 28 -22.58 7.84 -3.16
CA VAL A 28 -22.31 6.40 -3.28
C VAL A 28 -21.23 5.96 -2.28
N CYS A 29 -20.17 6.75 -2.07
CA CYS A 29 -19.12 6.44 -1.11
C CYS A 29 -19.58 6.47 0.36
N LEU A 30 -20.76 7.01 0.65
CA LEU A 30 -21.34 7.10 1.99
C LEU A 30 -22.36 5.98 2.26
N LEU A 31 -22.67 5.15 1.26
CA LEU A 31 -23.61 4.05 1.40
C LEU A 31 -23.02 2.92 2.24
N ASN A 32 -23.84 2.30 3.08
CA ASN A 32 -23.46 1.09 3.80
C ASN A 32 -23.60 -0.16 2.90
N ALA A 33 -23.16 -1.31 3.41
CA ALA A 33 -23.18 -2.56 2.65
C ALA A 33 -24.60 -2.96 2.18
N THR A 34 -25.64 -2.73 2.98
CA THR A 34 -27.03 -3.04 2.59
C THR A 34 -27.47 -2.19 1.39
N GLU A 35 -27.19 -0.89 1.43
CA GLU A 35 -27.53 0.06 0.37
C GLU A 35 -26.73 -0.22 -0.92
N LEU A 36 -25.43 -0.49 -0.80
CA LEU A 36 -24.60 -0.87 -1.93
C LEU A 36 -25.06 -2.18 -2.59
N ASN A 37 -25.53 -3.14 -1.79
CA ASN A 37 -26.09 -4.39 -2.32
C ASN A 37 -27.44 -4.19 -3.00
N ALA A 38 -28.20 -3.16 -2.63
CA ALA A 38 -29.46 -2.77 -3.28
C ALA A 38 -29.26 -2.08 -4.65
N ILE A 39 -28.01 -1.77 -5.04
CA ILE A 39 -27.71 -1.29 -6.38
C ILE A 39 -28.09 -2.34 -7.41
N ASP A 40 -28.84 -1.90 -8.42
CA ASP A 40 -29.17 -2.75 -9.54
C ASP A 40 -27.94 -3.02 -10.42
N ILE A 41 -27.65 -4.29 -10.71
CA ILE A 41 -26.38 -4.68 -11.34
C ILE A 41 -26.28 -4.09 -12.75
N ASP A 42 -27.37 -4.12 -13.52
CA ASP A 42 -27.40 -3.55 -14.87
C ASP A 42 -27.28 -2.02 -14.87
N SER A 43 -27.61 -1.36 -13.77
CA SER A 43 -27.43 0.08 -13.66
C SER A 43 -25.96 0.51 -13.67
N LEU A 44 -25.04 -0.36 -13.24
CA LEU A 44 -23.59 -0.09 -13.34
C LEU A 44 -23.08 -0.08 -14.79
N LYS A 45 -23.84 -0.64 -15.75
CA LYS A 45 -23.46 -0.61 -17.18
C LYS A 45 -23.54 0.78 -17.79
N THR A 46 -24.37 1.65 -17.21
CA THR A 46 -24.74 2.96 -17.80
C THR A 46 -24.58 4.11 -16.83
N ALA A 47 -24.40 3.85 -15.54
CA ALA A 47 -24.10 4.89 -14.56
C ALA A 47 -22.71 5.49 -14.79
N ALA A 48 -22.63 6.81 -14.75
CA ALA A 48 -21.36 7.53 -14.79
C ALA A 48 -20.85 7.67 -13.35
N LEU A 49 -20.13 6.65 -12.88
CA LEU A 49 -19.64 6.58 -11.49
C LEU A 49 -18.12 6.44 -11.45
N ASP A 50 -17.46 7.32 -10.69
CA ASP A 50 -16.05 7.18 -10.31
C ASP A 50 -15.93 6.90 -8.81
N PRO A 51 -15.77 5.62 -8.40
CA PRO A 51 -15.63 5.25 -6.99
C PRO A 51 -14.19 5.41 -6.47
N SER A 52 -13.28 6.06 -7.20
CA SER A 52 -11.86 6.15 -6.82
C SER A 52 -11.62 6.78 -5.44
N ALA A 53 -12.49 7.70 -5.01
CA ALA A 53 -12.44 8.34 -3.69
C ALA A 53 -13.09 7.53 -2.55
N CYS A 54 -13.78 6.42 -2.86
CA CYS A 54 -14.50 5.64 -1.84
C CYS A 54 -13.53 4.84 -0.95
N SER A 55 -14.04 4.43 0.22
CA SER A 55 -13.36 3.47 1.10
C SER A 55 -13.15 2.11 0.40
N GLN A 56 -12.14 1.35 0.83
CA GLN A 56 -11.84 0.06 0.23
C GLN A 56 -13.02 -0.93 0.26
N PRO A 57 -13.77 -1.09 1.38
CA PRO A 57 -14.94 -1.98 1.39
C PRO A 57 -16.01 -1.58 0.37
N THR A 58 -16.18 -0.28 0.11
CA THR A 58 -17.13 0.20 -0.91
C THR A 58 -16.64 -0.17 -2.31
N LYS A 59 -15.35 0.06 -2.60
CA LYS A 59 -14.73 -0.33 -3.87
C LYS A 59 -14.86 -1.83 -4.12
N ASP A 60 -14.63 -2.66 -3.12
CA ASP A 60 -14.71 -4.12 -3.21
C ASP A 60 -16.13 -4.59 -3.57
N ILE A 61 -17.17 -4.00 -2.94
CA ILE A 61 -18.57 -4.32 -3.26
C ILE A 61 -18.91 -3.85 -4.69
N LEU A 62 -18.53 -2.62 -5.05
CA LEU A 62 -18.81 -2.07 -6.38
C LEU A 62 -18.10 -2.86 -7.48
N TYR A 63 -16.83 -3.24 -7.28
CA TYR A 63 -16.08 -4.10 -8.19
C TYR A 63 -16.78 -5.44 -8.43
N ASN A 64 -17.17 -6.14 -7.36
CA ASN A 64 -17.87 -7.42 -7.48
C ASN A 64 -19.20 -7.30 -8.24
N LYS A 65 -19.93 -6.19 -8.04
CA LYS A 65 -21.18 -5.93 -8.77
C LYS A 65 -20.92 -5.59 -10.23
N ALA A 66 -19.93 -4.75 -10.52
CA ALA A 66 -19.53 -4.42 -11.89
C ALA A 66 -19.01 -5.65 -12.65
N LYS A 67 -18.19 -6.50 -12.02
CA LYS A 67 -17.71 -7.76 -12.60
C LYS A 67 -18.86 -8.67 -13.03
N ARG A 68 -19.93 -8.76 -12.21
CA ARG A 68 -21.15 -9.50 -12.56
C ARG A 68 -21.93 -8.82 -13.68
N ALA A 69 -22.06 -7.49 -13.63
CA ALA A 69 -22.76 -6.70 -14.65
C ALA A 69 -22.17 -6.93 -16.04
N PHE A 70 -20.84 -6.92 -16.16
CA PHE A 70 -20.12 -7.05 -17.43
C PHE A 70 -19.66 -8.48 -17.73
N SER A 71 -20.24 -9.50 -17.07
CA SER A 71 -19.82 -10.89 -17.23
C SER A 71 -20.03 -11.43 -18.66
N ASP A 72 -21.03 -10.91 -19.36
CA ASP A 72 -21.30 -11.15 -20.79
C ASP A 72 -20.18 -10.62 -21.69
N GLN A 73 -19.45 -9.61 -21.24
CA GLN A 73 -18.35 -9.00 -22.00
C GLN A 73 -16.99 -9.60 -21.66
N HIS A 74 -16.88 -10.57 -20.74
CA HIS A 74 -15.60 -11.03 -20.17
C HIS A 74 -14.55 -11.44 -21.21
N ASN A 75 -14.97 -12.05 -22.32
CA ASN A 75 -14.06 -12.49 -23.39
C ASN A 75 -13.80 -11.42 -24.47
N SER A 76 -14.37 -10.21 -24.30
CA SER A 76 -14.23 -9.13 -25.27
C SER A 76 -13.04 -8.22 -24.94
N ARG A 77 -12.44 -7.63 -25.97
CA ARG A 77 -11.42 -6.58 -25.82
C ARG A 77 -11.97 -5.36 -25.05
N ALA A 78 -13.29 -5.14 -25.09
CA ALA A 78 -13.96 -4.02 -24.43
C ALA A 78 -14.11 -4.22 -22.92
N TYR A 79 -13.98 -5.45 -22.39
CA TYR A 79 -14.17 -5.75 -20.98
C TYR A 79 -13.36 -4.85 -20.06
N TYR A 80 -12.07 -4.68 -20.38
CA TYR A 80 -11.17 -3.84 -19.61
C TYR A 80 -11.67 -2.39 -19.51
N LEU A 81 -12.14 -1.81 -20.62
CA LEU A 81 -12.64 -0.44 -20.65
C LEU A 81 -13.90 -0.27 -19.78
N LEU A 82 -14.77 -1.28 -19.76
CA LEU A 82 -16.01 -1.28 -18.99
C LEU A 82 -15.76 -1.43 -17.48
N ILE A 83 -14.82 -2.29 -17.10
CA ILE A 83 -14.52 -2.56 -15.68
C ILE A 83 -13.54 -1.55 -15.07
N LYS A 84 -12.77 -0.83 -15.89
CA LYS A 84 -11.70 0.10 -15.49
C LYS A 84 -12.06 1.03 -14.32
N PRO A 85 -13.23 1.69 -14.27
CA PRO A 85 -13.58 2.59 -13.15
C PRO A 85 -13.63 1.90 -11.78
N TYR A 86 -13.83 0.58 -11.76
CA TYR A 86 -14.04 -0.21 -10.54
C TYR A 86 -12.78 -0.98 -10.09
N LEU A 87 -11.67 -0.92 -10.83
CA LEU A 87 -10.48 -1.74 -10.57
C LEU A 87 -9.78 -1.44 -9.25
N GLY A 88 -10.08 -0.32 -8.60
CA GLY A 88 -9.62 -0.04 -7.24
C GLY A 88 -10.16 -1.03 -6.19
N GLY A 89 -11.17 -1.85 -6.51
CA GLY A 89 -11.67 -2.95 -5.66
C GLY A 89 -11.32 -4.35 -6.17
N ALA A 90 -10.50 -4.47 -7.21
CA ALA A 90 -10.19 -5.75 -7.83
C ALA A 90 -9.23 -6.59 -6.95
N PRO A 91 -9.50 -7.89 -6.75
CA PRO A 91 -8.56 -8.79 -6.11
C PRO A 91 -7.39 -9.15 -7.03
N GLY A 92 -6.26 -9.54 -6.45
CA GLY A 92 -5.05 -9.88 -7.19
C GLY A 92 -5.25 -10.94 -8.29
N ILE A 93 -6.12 -11.93 -8.06
CA ILE A 93 -6.43 -12.95 -9.07
C ILE A 93 -7.06 -12.38 -10.34
N ASP A 94 -7.90 -11.36 -10.20
CA ASP A 94 -8.54 -10.72 -11.35
C ASP A 94 -7.57 -9.79 -12.08
N LEU A 95 -6.65 -9.14 -11.35
CA LEU A 95 -5.56 -8.37 -11.96
C LEU A 95 -4.63 -9.28 -12.77
N LYS A 96 -4.30 -10.47 -12.26
CA LYS A 96 -3.51 -11.48 -12.98
C LYS A 96 -4.22 -11.95 -14.25
N ALA A 97 -5.53 -12.11 -14.22
CA ALA A 97 -6.32 -12.44 -15.41
C ALA A 97 -6.24 -11.31 -16.46
N LEU A 98 -6.46 -10.05 -16.04
CA LEU A 98 -6.33 -8.90 -16.94
C LEU A 98 -4.93 -8.76 -17.54
N GLY A 99 -3.88 -9.07 -16.78
CA GLY A 99 -2.50 -9.08 -17.31
C GLY A 99 -2.33 -10.07 -18.47
N LYS A 100 -2.91 -11.27 -18.37
CA LYS A 100 -2.87 -12.28 -19.46
C LYS A 100 -3.57 -11.80 -20.73
N ASP A 101 -4.59 -10.96 -20.60
CA ASP A 101 -5.33 -10.37 -21.72
C ASP A 101 -4.61 -9.17 -22.38
N ARG A 102 -3.45 -8.77 -21.85
CA ARG A 102 -2.60 -7.67 -22.35
C ARG A 102 -3.41 -6.39 -22.51
N VAL A 103 -4.03 -5.99 -21.40
CA VAL A 103 -4.93 -4.82 -21.34
C VAL A 103 -4.20 -3.49 -21.50
N ASN A 104 -2.88 -3.46 -21.33
CA ASN A 104 -2.07 -2.23 -21.35
C ASN A 104 -2.61 -1.19 -20.36
N MET A 105 -2.69 -1.56 -19.08
CA MET A 105 -3.23 -0.69 -18.03
C MET A 105 -2.43 0.61 -17.97
N ASP A 106 -3.15 1.74 -17.94
CA ASP A 106 -2.52 3.05 -17.74
C ASP A 106 -2.04 3.24 -16.29
N ILE A 107 -1.01 4.07 -16.13
CA ILE A 107 -0.38 4.27 -14.82
C ILE A 107 -1.34 4.91 -13.81
N GLU A 108 -2.27 5.76 -14.24
CA GLU A 108 -3.25 6.40 -13.35
C GLU A 108 -4.20 5.38 -12.71
N THR A 109 -4.63 4.37 -13.48
CA THR A 109 -5.43 3.26 -12.99
C THR A 109 -4.62 2.35 -12.08
N PHE A 110 -3.37 2.07 -12.46
CA PHE A 110 -2.45 1.25 -11.67
C PHE A 110 -2.23 1.83 -10.26
N LEU A 111 -2.06 3.15 -10.16
CA LEU A 111 -1.89 3.85 -8.87
C LEU A 111 -3.15 3.84 -7.99
N LYS A 112 -4.32 3.54 -8.57
CA LYS A 112 -5.61 3.46 -7.86
C LYS A 112 -5.98 2.04 -7.45
N LEU A 113 -5.16 1.04 -7.78
CA LEU A 113 -5.40 -0.35 -7.44
C LEU A 113 -5.43 -0.58 -5.93
N ARG A 114 -6.14 -1.63 -5.54
CA ARG A 114 -6.20 -2.10 -4.16
C ARG A 114 -4.80 -2.50 -3.69
N LYS A 115 -4.36 -1.94 -2.55
CA LYS A 115 -2.99 -2.10 -2.04
C LYS A 115 -2.58 -3.56 -1.89
N ASP A 116 -3.37 -4.37 -1.18
CA ASP A 116 -3.06 -5.80 -0.95
C ASP A 116 -2.87 -6.56 -2.27
N SER A 117 -3.67 -6.24 -3.27
CA SER A 117 -3.75 -6.94 -4.54
C SER A 117 -2.59 -6.59 -5.43
N LEU A 118 -2.07 -5.36 -5.33
CA LEU A 118 -0.84 -4.99 -6.00
C LEU A 118 0.38 -5.63 -5.34
N LEU A 119 0.43 -5.65 -3.99
CA LEU A 119 1.55 -6.26 -3.26
C LEU A 119 1.69 -7.77 -3.54
N ASP A 120 0.59 -8.44 -3.88
CA ASP A 120 0.55 -9.84 -4.29
C ASP A 120 1.02 -10.11 -5.74
N LEU A 121 1.28 -9.06 -6.54
CA LEU A 121 1.75 -9.20 -7.92
C LEU A 121 3.28 -9.28 -7.99
N THR A 122 3.77 -10.22 -8.77
CA THR A 122 5.18 -10.32 -9.14
C THR A 122 5.59 -9.26 -10.18
N PRO A 123 6.89 -8.98 -10.37
CA PRO A 123 7.37 -8.10 -11.44
C PRO A 123 6.84 -8.48 -12.82
N THR A 124 6.82 -9.78 -13.15
CA THR A 124 6.28 -10.27 -14.42
C THR A 124 4.78 -9.98 -14.56
N GLU A 125 3.99 -10.20 -13.50
CA GLU A 125 2.54 -9.91 -13.53
C GLU A 125 2.26 -8.40 -13.67
N VAL A 126 3.07 -7.54 -13.03
CA VAL A 126 2.98 -6.08 -13.22
C VAL A 126 3.35 -5.68 -14.66
N LYS A 127 4.38 -6.31 -15.23
CA LYS A 127 4.74 -6.13 -16.65
C LYS A 127 3.60 -6.51 -17.59
N ASP A 128 2.97 -7.66 -17.36
CA ASP A 128 1.86 -8.14 -18.20
C ASP A 128 0.64 -7.21 -18.09
N LEU A 129 0.38 -6.68 -16.88
CA LEU A 129 -0.72 -5.74 -16.64
C LEU A 129 -0.52 -4.38 -17.32
N LEU A 130 0.67 -3.77 -17.16
CA LEU A 130 0.99 -2.46 -17.72
C LEU A 130 1.29 -2.50 -19.22
N GLY A 131 1.85 -3.61 -19.70
CA GLY A 131 2.19 -3.81 -21.11
C GLY A 131 3.04 -2.66 -21.67
N VAL A 132 2.55 -1.98 -22.70
CA VAL A 132 3.26 -0.85 -23.33
C VAL A 132 3.50 0.33 -22.38
N ASN A 133 2.74 0.44 -21.28
CA ASN A 133 2.88 1.51 -20.29
C ASN A 133 3.92 1.20 -19.21
N LEU A 134 4.58 0.03 -19.24
CA LEU A 134 5.54 -0.38 -18.22
C LEU A 134 6.62 0.67 -17.94
N GLY A 135 7.12 1.36 -18.97
CA GLY A 135 8.15 2.40 -18.80
C GLY A 135 7.73 3.55 -17.88
N GLN A 136 6.42 3.84 -17.79
CA GLN A 136 5.89 4.89 -16.91
C GLN A 136 6.06 4.54 -15.42
N LEU A 137 6.16 3.25 -15.07
CA LEU A 137 6.34 2.80 -13.69
C LEU A 137 7.59 3.41 -13.03
N LYS A 138 8.67 3.63 -13.79
CA LYS A 138 9.88 4.28 -13.27
C LYS A 138 9.65 5.74 -12.86
N THR A 139 8.78 6.45 -13.59
CA THR A 139 8.47 7.86 -13.31
C THR A 139 7.73 8.04 -11.98
N VAL A 140 6.97 7.02 -11.58
CA VAL A 140 6.17 7.00 -10.35
C VAL A 140 6.75 6.09 -9.26
N GLN A 141 8.01 5.67 -9.37
CA GLN A 141 8.65 4.74 -8.42
C GLN A 141 8.61 5.21 -6.95
N ASN A 142 8.52 6.53 -6.74
CA ASN A 142 8.51 7.15 -5.41
C ASN A 142 7.10 7.29 -4.83
N GLU A 143 6.05 7.03 -5.61
CA GLU A 143 4.68 6.94 -5.12
C GLU A 143 4.59 5.87 -4.04
N SER A 144 3.87 6.15 -2.96
CA SER A 144 3.88 5.32 -1.74
C SER A 144 3.58 3.85 -2.04
N LEU A 145 2.53 3.60 -2.83
CA LEU A 145 2.08 2.27 -3.22
C LEU A 145 3.09 1.54 -4.12
N VAL A 146 3.68 2.24 -5.10
CA VAL A 146 4.68 1.67 -6.02
C VAL A 146 5.99 1.38 -5.29
N ARG A 147 6.42 2.31 -4.44
CA ARG A 147 7.61 2.16 -3.62
C ARG A 147 7.48 0.94 -2.70
N GLU A 148 6.34 0.79 -2.03
CA GLU A 148 6.10 -0.36 -1.16
C GLU A 148 6.13 -1.68 -1.93
N TRP A 149 5.50 -1.72 -3.11
CA TRP A 149 5.59 -2.87 -4.00
C TRP A 149 7.03 -3.16 -4.43
N ILE A 150 7.82 -2.16 -4.83
CA ILE A 150 9.24 -2.33 -5.19
C ILE A 150 10.03 -2.95 -4.03
N HIS A 151 9.85 -2.45 -2.81
CA HIS A 151 10.56 -2.94 -1.62
C HIS A 151 10.15 -4.36 -1.22
N SER A 152 8.98 -4.85 -1.67
CA SER A 152 8.57 -6.23 -1.43
C SER A 152 9.11 -7.21 -2.48
N GLN A 153 9.74 -6.74 -3.55
CA GLN A 153 10.32 -7.60 -4.60
C GLN A 153 11.82 -7.79 -4.41
N LYS A 154 12.38 -8.84 -5.02
CA LYS A 154 13.85 -8.99 -5.18
C LYS A 154 14.36 -8.04 -6.24
N GLN A 155 15.53 -7.45 -6.02
CA GLN A 155 16.14 -6.53 -6.99
C GLN A 155 16.39 -7.23 -8.34
N SER A 156 16.90 -8.46 -8.33
CA SER A 156 17.11 -9.28 -9.53
C SER A 156 15.84 -9.60 -10.33
N ASP A 157 14.68 -9.66 -9.68
CA ASP A 157 13.40 -9.83 -10.38
C ASP A 157 12.90 -8.51 -10.98
N LEU A 158 13.15 -7.38 -10.29
CA LEU A 158 12.89 -6.04 -10.83
C LEU A 158 13.80 -5.71 -12.03
N ASP A 159 15.06 -6.14 -11.99
CA ASP A 159 16.03 -5.89 -13.06
C ASP A 159 15.61 -6.54 -14.39
N LYS A 160 14.90 -7.68 -14.34
CA LYS A 160 14.32 -8.34 -15.53
C LYS A 160 13.28 -7.47 -16.25
N LEU A 161 12.74 -6.45 -15.59
CA LEU A 161 11.84 -5.49 -16.23
C LEU A 161 12.58 -4.53 -17.16
N ASN A 162 13.89 -4.36 -16.98
CA ASN A 162 14.76 -3.55 -17.83
C ASN A 162 14.33 -2.08 -17.98
N ILE A 163 13.68 -1.54 -16.94
CA ILE A 163 13.26 -0.12 -16.84
C ILE A 163 14.01 0.65 -15.74
N GLY A 164 15.02 0.03 -15.14
CA GLY A 164 15.88 0.62 -14.12
C GLY A 164 15.20 0.89 -12.77
N LEU A 165 14.25 0.07 -12.34
CA LEU A 165 13.72 0.15 -10.97
C LEU A 165 14.80 -0.23 -9.96
N SER A 166 14.78 0.41 -8.80
CA SER A 166 15.77 0.22 -7.74
C SER A 166 15.12 0.32 -6.36
N GLY A 167 15.64 -0.40 -5.38
CA GLY A 167 15.11 -0.42 -4.00
C GLY A 167 14.42 -1.73 -3.64
N GLY A 168 14.57 -2.77 -4.47
CA GLY A 168 14.20 -4.12 -4.10
C GLY A 168 15.08 -4.69 -3.01
N THR A 169 14.65 -5.82 -2.45
CA THR A 169 15.42 -6.59 -1.47
C THR A 169 16.70 -7.15 -2.11
N PRO A 170 17.85 -7.06 -1.43
CA PRO A 170 19.11 -7.59 -1.94
C PRO A 170 19.11 -9.13 -1.95
N GLU A 171 19.84 -9.71 -2.91
CA GLU A 171 20.07 -11.15 -2.93
C GLU A 171 21.12 -11.57 -1.90
N GLY A 172 20.82 -12.63 -1.15
CA GLY A 172 21.76 -13.30 -0.25
C GLY A 172 21.56 -12.99 1.24
N TYR A 173 22.46 -13.51 2.06
CA TYR A 173 22.51 -13.24 3.50
C TYR A 173 23.54 -12.15 3.77
N ILE A 174 23.20 -11.21 4.65
CA ILE A 174 24.21 -10.35 5.27
C ILE A 174 25.05 -11.25 6.17
N ASN A 175 26.28 -11.58 5.75
CA ASN A 175 27.25 -12.18 6.66
C ASN A 175 27.65 -11.10 7.68
N PHE A 176 26.98 -11.08 8.83
CA PHE A 176 27.51 -10.41 10.00
C PHE A 176 28.75 -11.17 10.45
N VAL A 177 29.91 -10.79 9.93
CA VAL A 177 31.17 -11.17 10.54
C VAL A 177 31.20 -10.44 11.87
N THR A 178 30.79 -11.13 12.94
CA THR A 178 31.01 -10.64 14.30
C THR A 178 32.51 -10.43 14.46
N PRO A 179 32.98 -9.18 14.69
CA PRO A 179 34.38 -8.97 14.99
C PRO A 179 34.69 -9.80 16.24
N LYS A 180 35.59 -10.78 16.11
CA LYS A 180 36.17 -11.42 17.29
C LYS A 180 36.98 -10.33 17.98
N PHE A 181 36.41 -9.70 19.00
CA PHE A 181 37.18 -8.90 19.93
C PHE A 181 38.25 -9.83 20.51
N GLN A 182 39.52 -9.49 20.29
CA GLN A 182 40.62 -10.18 20.94
C GLN A 182 40.40 -10.09 22.44
N THR A 183 40.51 -11.23 23.12
CA THR A 183 40.53 -11.28 24.58
C THR A 183 41.58 -10.28 25.05
N PRO A 184 41.23 -9.35 25.97
CA PRO A 184 42.23 -8.45 26.53
C PRO A 184 43.35 -9.30 27.10
N SER A 185 44.60 -9.00 26.72
CA SER A 185 45.75 -9.62 27.35
C SER A 185 45.66 -9.37 28.84
N SER A 186 45.62 -10.44 29.62
CA SER A 186 45.64 -10.42 31.09
C SER A 186 47.01 -9.95 31.57
N ALA A 187 47.30 -8.65 31.44
CA ALA A 187 48.39 -8.04 32.16
C ALA A 187 48.02 -8.05 33.66
N PRO A 188 48.90 -8.51 34.56
CA PRO A 188 48.62 -8.44 35.98
C PRO A 188 48.54 -6.95 36.37
N LEU A 189 47.47 -6.58 37.09
CA LEU A 189 47.37 -5.26 37.72
C LEU A 189 48.54 -5.12 38.70
N GLY A 190 49.58 -4.42 38.27
CA GLY A 190 50.64 -3.93 39.14
C GLY A 190 50.02 -3.03 40.21
N ALA A 191 50.37 -3.30 41.46
CA ALA A 191 49.90 -2.61 42.64
C ALA A 191 50.27 -1.11 42.62
N VAL A 192 49.39 -0.26 42.09
CA VAL A 192 49.42 1.18 42.36
C VAL A 192 47.98 1.67 42.59
N ALA A 193 47.33 1.09 43.58
CA ALA A 193 46.02 1.53 44.06
C ALA A 193 46.07 1.85 45.56
N MET A 194 47.06 2.65 46.00
CA MET A 194 47.13 3.09 47.41
C MET A 194 47.78 4.48 47.57
N VAL A 195 47.38 5.52 46.84
CA VAL A 195 47.85 6.90 47.15
C VAL A 195 46.79 8.02 47.01
N PHE A 196 45.50 7.73 46.84
CA PHE A 196 44.48 8.80 46.71
C PHE A 196 43.39 8.83 47.79
N HIS A 197 43.66 8.30 48.98
CA HIS A 197 42.72 8.36 50.11
C HIS A 197 43.06 9.34 51.24
N LEU A 198 44.01 10.27 51.06
CA LEU A 198 44.33 11.27 52.10
C LEU A 198 44.05 12.73 51.71
N LEU A 199 43.53 12.98 50.50
CA LEU A 199 43.25 14.34 50.01
C LEU A 199 41.88 14.96 50.40
N PRO A 200 40.83 14.25 50.87
CA PRO A 200 39.61 14.92 51.31
C PRO A 200 39.69 15.51 52.74
N ALA A 201 40.60 15.03 53.59
CA ALA A 201 40.61 15.35 55.02
C ALA A 201 41.31 16.68 55.38
N LEU A 202 42.06 17.28 54.46
CA LEU A 202 42.78 18.55 54.68
C LEU A 202 42.02 19.80 54.20
N LEU A 203 40.94 19.64 53.41
CA LEU A 203 40.14 20.75 52.89
C LEU A 203 38.95 21.14 53.79
N LEU A 204 38.58 20.31 54.76
CA LEU A 204 37.49 20.59 55.71
C LEU A 204 37.95 21.36 56.97
N SER A 205 39.24 21.37 57.30
CA SER A 205 39.76 22.15 58.42
C SER A 205 39.99 23.63 58.08
N PHE A 206 40.13 23.98 56.80
CA PHE A 206 40.34 25.37 56.38
C PHE A 206 39.04 26.18 56.23
N LEU A 207 37.88 25.52 56.07
CA LEU A 207 36.59 26.22 55.90
C LEU A 207 35.96 26.68 57.23
N MET A 208 36.35 26.10 58.37
CA MET A 208 35.81 26.48 59.69
C MET A 208 36.56 27.64 60.37
N MET A 209 37.72 28.08 59.85
CA MET A 209 38.38 29.30 60.33
C MET A 209 37.87 30.60 59.65
N PHE A 210 37.07 30.50 58.58
CA PHE A 210 36.51 31.66 57.88
C PHE A 210 35.05 32.00 58.25
N ILE A 211 34.41 31.24 59.13
CA ILE A 211 33.00 31.47 59.54
C ILE A 211 32.88 32.14 60.92
N PHE A 212 33.99 32.32 61.67
CA PHE A 212 34.00 32.97 62.99
C PHE A 212 35.01 34.13 63.14
N SER A 213 35.22 34.92 62.07
CA SER A 213 35.74 36.31 62.18
C SER A 213 34.86 37.26 61.39
#